data_AF-A0A363NXX2-F1
#
_entry.id   AF-A0A363NXX2-F1
#
_cell.length_a   1.000
_cell.length_b   1.000
_cell.length_c   1.000
_cell.angle_alpha   90.00
_cell.angle_beta   90.00
_cell.angle_gamma   90.00
#
_symmetry.space_group_name_H-M   'P 1'
#
loop_
_entity.id
_entity.type
_entity.pdbx_description
1 polymer ?
#
loop_
_entity_poly.entity_id
_entity_poly.type
_entity_poly.pdbx_seq_one_letter_code
_entity_poly.pdbx_strand_id
1 'polypeptide(L)'
;MLFILKKIISRLAIRLPFGRLLLSLGSAKNKLTTNLLSLKMEIGAYIDKKNVSQNSNGNRIKSVTSPLNQQNILKIGYMRILNNIITAGLLCVSITTYGQHTTMTTPTVKISGNCGMCKKTIEKAGNSADSKIDWNEDNQTASISFNAEKTSLDAVLKKVALAGYDNEKYLAPATTYADLHGCCQYDRTLSAPPANPENTPESKEESSGLTSVVKAGSFQTIYDQYFQLKDALVASDYKTVSTAAAKLSSLLTALKSNDLTAAEQQAWKAQANAITQHAKALQEAKDLAKQRVAFVSVSEEVYKLAKSSKPALPVYQQKCPMFNGGKGATWLSLNKDVKNPYYGAQMLTCGSTIQTIQ
;
A
#
# COMPACT_ATOMS: atom_id res chain seq x y z
N MET A 1 -39.70 -21.57 -20.35
CA MET A 1 -38.72 -21.64 -19.23
C MET A 1 -37.27 -21.62 -19.70
N LEU A 2 -36.82 -22.53 -20.57
CA LEU A 2 -35.44 -22.59 -21.11
C LEU A 2 -34.96 -21.30 -21.82
N PHE A 3 -35.87 -20.59 -22.50
CA PHE A 3 -35.56 -19.34 -23.21
C PHE A 3 -35.28 -18.16 -22.25
N ILE A 4 -36.01 -18.10 -21.13
CA ILE A 4 -35.85 -17.09 -20.08
C ILE A 4 -34.54 -17.36 -19.32
N LEU A 5 -34.23 -18.63 -19.05
CA LEU A 5 -32.98 -19.06 -18.42
C LEU A 5 -31.75 -18.67 -19.25
N LYS A 6 -31.79 -18.87 -20.58
CA LYS A 6 -30.72 -18.44 -21.51
C LYS A 6 -30.50 -16.91 -21.48
N LYS A 7 -31.58 -16.13 -21.38
CA LYS A 7 -31.53 -14.66 -21.39
C LYS A 7 -30.96 -14.08 -20.09
N ILE A 8 -31.20 -14.73 -18.95
CA ILE A 8 -30.65 -14.35 -17.65
C ILE A 8 -29.14 -14.68 -17.58
N ILE A 9 -28.73 -15.87 -18.03
CA ILE A 9 -27.31 -16.29 -18.06
C ILE A 9 -26.49 -15.37 -18.98
N SER A 10 -27.05 -14.96 -20.13
CA SER A 10 -26.38 -14.04 -21.06
C SER A 10 -26.20 -12.63 -20.50
N ARG A 11 -27.02 -12.19 -19.53
CA ARG A 11 -26.90 -10.87 -18.89
C ARG A 11 -25.97 -10.86 -17.68
N LEU A 12 -25.83 -11.99 -16.97
CA LEU A 12 -24.86 -12.13 -15.86
C LEU A 12 -23.40 -12.24 -16.32
N ALA A 13 -23.15 -12.73 -17.55
CA ALA A 13 -21.80 -12.90 -18.09
C ALA A 13 -21.05 -11.60 -18.43
N ILE A 14 -21.72 -10.44 -18.42
CA ILE A 14 -21.16 -9.15 -18.88
C ILE A 14 -20.52 -8.34 -17.73
N ARG A 15 -20.59 -8.77 -16.46
CA ARG A 15 -20.27 -7.87 -15.33
C ARG A 15 -19.35 -8.37 -14.20
N LEU A 16 -18.58 -9.44 -14.36
CA LEU A 16 -17.63 -9.90 -13.32
C LEU A 16 -16.32 -10.47 -13.93
N PRO A 17 -15.19 -10.48 -13.22
CA PRO A 17 -13.94 -11.05 -13.72
C PRO A 17 -14.01 -12.59 -13.66
N PHE A 18 -14.24 -13.22 -14.82
CA PHE A 18 -14.61 -14.64 -14.95
C PHE A 18 -13.41 -15.53 -15.29
N GLY A 19 -12.74 -16.08 -14.28
CA GLY A 19 -11.80 -17.21 -14.44
C GLY A 19 -12.27 -18.48 -13.73
N ARG A 20 -12.65 -18.36 -12.44
CA ARG A 20 -12.98 -19.52 -11.60
C ARG A 20 -14.46 -19.94 -11.63
N LEU A 21 -15.39 -19.05 -11.99
CA LEU A 21 -16.83 -19.38 -12.03
C LEU A 21 -17.20 -20.23 -13.26
N LEU A 22 -16.48 -20.10 -14.38
CA LEU A 22 -16.76 -20.88 -15.61
C LEU A 22 -16.47 -22.38 -15.44
N LEU A 23 -15.44 -22.73 -14.67
CA LEU A 23 -15.09 -24.13 -14.36
C LEU A 23 -16.15 -24.80 -13.48
N SER A 24 -16.65 -24.10 -12.46
CA SER A 24 -17.72 -24.59 -11.57
C SER A 24 -19.05 -24.79 -12.33
N LEU A 25 -19.42 -23.83 -13.17
CA LEU A 25 -20.64 -23.92 -13.99
C LEU A 25 -20.55 -25.04 -15.06
N GLY A 26 -19.36 -25.28 -15.62
CA GLY A 26 -19.10 -26.41 -16.51
C GLY A 26 -19.31 -27.77 -15.83
N SER A 27 -18.78 -27.92 -14.62
CA SER A 27 -18.96 -29.14 -13.81
C SER A 27 -20.43 -29.38 -13.44
N ALA A 28 -21.17 -28.33 -13.06
CA ALA A 28 -22.58 -28.43 -12.71
C ALA A 28 -23.44 -28.82 -13.92
N LYS A 29 -23.15 -28.26 -15.11
CA LYS A 29 -23.83 -28.59 -16.36
C LYS A 29 -23.63 -30.06 -16.74
N ASN A 30 -22.39 -30.57 -16.64
CA ASN A 30 -22.09 -31.97 -16.93
C ASN A 30 -22.82 -32.92 -15.98
N LYS A 31 -22.87 -32.60 -14.68
CA LYS A 31 -23.57 -33.43 -13.68
C LYS A 31 -25.08 -33.48 -13.90
N LEU A 32 -25.67 -32.37 -14.35
CA LEU A 32 -27.09 -32.33 -14.71
C LEU A 32 -27.39 -33.17 -15.96
N THR A 33 -26.51 -33.15 -16.96
CA THR A 33 -26.69 -33.96 -18.18
C THR A 33 -26.54 -35.45 -17.92
N THR A 34 -25.60 -35.89 -17.09
CA THR A 34 -25.45 -37.31 -16.72
C THR A 34 -26.63 -37.82 -15.92
N ASN A 35 -27.14 -37.04 -14.96
CA ASN A 35 -28.33 -37.41 -14.20
C ASN A 35 -29.58 -37.52 -15.09
N LEU A 36 -29.73 -36.65 -16.09
CA LEU A 36 -30.83 -36.72 -17.04
C LEU A 36 -30.72 -37.94 -17.96
N LEU A 37 -29.51 -38.34 -18.36
CA LEU A 37 -29.27 -39.56 -19.13
C LEU A 37 -29.60 -40.81 -18.32
N SER A 38 -29.15 -40.87 -17.06
CA SER A 38 -29.42 -41.99 -16.15
C SER A 38 -30.92 -42.16 -15.91
N LEU A 39 -31.66 -41.06 -15.68
CA LEU A 39 -33.10 -41.10 -15.53
C LEU A 39 -33.81 -41.60 -16.80
N LYS A 40 -33.33 -41.23 -17.99
CA LYS A 40 -33.87 -41.74 -19.26
C LYS A 40 -33.66 -43.25 -19.40
N MET A 41 -32.49 -43.77 -19.00
CA MET A 41 -32.22 -45.21 -19.04
C MET A 41 -33.08 -45.98 -18.04
N GLU A 42 -33.27 -45.48 -16.81
CA GLU A 42 -34.13 -46.12 -15.82
C GLU A 42 -35.61 -46.14 -16.24
N ILE A 43 -36.10 -45.05 -16.84
CA ILE A 43 -37.46 -44.99 -17.39
C ILE A 43 -37.59 -45.97 -18.57
N GLY A 44 -36.59 -46.05 -19.45
CA GLY A 44 -36.57 -47.02 -20.56
C GLY A 44 -36.63 -48.46 -20.07
N ALA A 45 -35.78 -48.82 -19.09
CA ALA A 45 -35.77 -50.15 -18.49
C ALA A 45 -37.09 -50.50 -17.77
N TYR A 46 -37.74 -49.53 -17.13
CA TYR A 46 -39.06 -49.74 -16.52
C TYR A 46 -40.16 -49.99 -17.57
N ILE A 47 -40.11 -49.31 -18.72
CA ILE A 47 -41.06 -49.50 -19.82
C ILE A 47 -40.84 -50.86 -20.51
N ASP A 48 -39.59 -51.26 -20.74
CA ASP A 48 -39.27 -52.54 -21.39
C ASP A 48 -39.64 -53.75 -20.53
N LYS A 49 -39.42 -53.69 -19.21
CA LYS A 49 -39.76 -54.78 -18.29
C LYS A 49 -41.27 -55.05 -18.18
N LYS A 50 -42.13 -54.09 -18.57
CA LYS A 50 -43.60 -54.27 -18.63
C LYS A 50 -44.13 -54.72 -20.00
N ASN A 51 -43.31 -54.65 -21.05
CA ASN A 51 -43.67 -55.14 -22.39
C ASN A 51 -43.35 -56.62 -22.62
N VAL A 52 -42.78 -57.31 -21.64
CA VAL A 52 -42.44 -58.74 -21.71
C VAL A 52 -43.14 -59.51 -20.59
N SER A 53 -44.39 -59.85 -20.84
CA SER A 53 -45.13 -60.93 -20.17
C SER A 53 -45.88 -61.67 -21.27
N GLN A 54 -45.39 -62.85 -21.66
CA GLN A 54 -46.04 -63.75 -22.61
C GLN A 54 -46.79 -64.83 -21.82
N ASN A 55 -47.98 -65.22 -22.27
CA ASN A 55 -48.60 -66.47 -21.81
C ASN A 55 -48.10 -67.65 -22.66
N SER A 56 -48.36 -68.86 -22.20
CA SER A 56 -47.84 -70.14 -22.70
C SER A 56 -48.13 -70.45 -24.18
N ASN A 57 -48.90 -69.59 -24.86
CA ASN A 57 -49.34 -69.77 -26.25
C ASN A 57 -48.84 -68.63 -27.18
N GLY A 58 -47.80 -67.89 -26.78
CA GLY A 58 -47.02 -67.04 -27.69
C GLY A 58 -47.70 -65.75 -28.19
N ASN A 59 -48.85 -65.36 -27.62
CA ASN A 59 -49.55 -64.13 -27.99
C ASN A 59 -49.24 -62.96 -27.04
N ARG A 60 -49.00 -61.78 -27.62
CA ARG A 60 -48.62 -60.54 -26.92
C ARG A 60 -49.82 -59.96 -26.17
N ILE A 61 -49.84 -60.06 -24.83
CA ILE A 61 -50.88 -59.44 -24.00
C ILE A 61 -50.52 -57.96 -23.83
N LYS A 62 -51.36 -57.03 -24.32
CA LYS A 62 -51.25 -55.61 -23.96
C LYS A 62 -51.67 -55.47 -22.49
N SER A 63 -50.70 -55.25 -21.59
CA SER A 63 -51.01 -55.02 -20.18
C SER A 63 -51.75 -53.68 -20.02
N VAL A 64 -53.05 -53.76 -19.72
CA VAL A 64 -53.87 -52.60 -19.36
C VAL A 64 -53.47 -52.19 -17.95
N THR A 65 -52.64 -51.16 -17.81
CA THR A 65 -52.53 -50.46 -16.52
C THR A 65 -53.65 -49.45 -16.44
N SER A 66 -54.47 -49.52 -15.39
CA SER A 66 -55.59 -48.61 -15.17
C SER A 66 -55.12 -47.14 -15.11
N PRO A 67 -55.94 -46.17 -15.56
CA PRO A 67 -55.58 -44.75 -15.62
C PRO A 67 -55.19 -44.14 -14.25
N LEU A 68 -55.61 -44.77 -13.14
CA LEU A 68 -55.24 -44.42 -11.77
C LEU A 68 -53.74 -44.63 -11.47
N ASN A 69 -53.09 -45.62 -12.09
CA ASN A 69 -51.66 -45.89 -11.84
C ASN A 69 -50.76 -44.95 -12.66
N GLN A 70 -51.18 -44.53 -13.85
CA GLN A 70 -50.41 -43.63 -14.70
C GLN A 70 -50.36 -42.20 -14.12
N GLN A 71 -51.46 -41.70 -13.55
CA GLN A 71 -51.46 -40.42 -12.85
C GLN A 71 -50.60 -40.45 -11.57
N ASN A 72 -50.58 -41.57 -10.85
CA ASN A 72 -49.75 -41.69 -9.64
C ASN A 72 -48.26 -41.78 -9.97
N ILE A 73 -47.87 -42.47 -11.05
CA ILE A 73 -46.47 -42.51 -11.52
C ILE A 73 -46.03 -41.12 -12.01
N LEU A 74 -46.89 -40.40 -12.73
CA LEU A 74 -46.63 -39.01 -13.14
C LEU A 74 -46.52 -38.07 -11.94
N LYS A 75 -47.38 -38.21 -10.93
CA LYS A 75 -47.32 -37.42 -9.68
C LYS A 75 -46.08 -37.74 -8.84
N ILE A 76 -45.67 -39.01 -8.74
CA ILE A 76 -44.46 -39.43 -8.02
C ILE A 76 -43.21 -38.91 -8.76
N GLY A 77 -43.18 -39.00 -10.09
CA GLY A 77 -42.12 -38.41 -10.90
C GLY A 77 -42.05 -36.89 -10.74
N TYR A 78 -43.20 -36.22 -10.78
CA TYR A 78 -43.29 -34.77 -10.61
C TYR A 78 -42.86 -34.33 -9.20
N MET A 79 -43.27 -35.05 -8.14
CA MET A 79 -42.84 -34.77 -6.77
C MET A 79 -41.34 -35.01 -6.55
N ARG A 80 -40.75 -36.03 -7.17
CA ARG A 80 -39.29 -36.26 -7.10
C ARG A 80 -38.50 -35.19 -7.85
N ILE A 81 -38.99 -34.72 -8.99
CA ILE A 81 -38.40 -33.61 -9.74
C ILE A 81 -38.54 -32.30 -8.95
N LEU A 82 -39.70 -32.04 -8.36
CA LEU A 82 -39.93 -30.85 -7.54
C LEU A 82 -39.05 -30.87 -6.28
N ASN A 83 -38.93 -32.01 -5.60
CA ASN A 83 -38.06 -32.16 -4.44
C ASN A 83 -36.59 -31.93 -4.80
N ASN A 84 -36.11 -32.48 -5.92
CA ASN A 84 -34.73 -32.23 -6.37
C ASN A 84 -34.48 -30.77 -6.79
N ILE A 85 -35.48 -30.08 -7.36
CA ILE A 85 -35.40 -28.63 -7.64
C ILE A 85 -35.40 -27.82 -6.34
N ILE A 86 -36.20 -28.21 -5.35
CA ILE A 86 -36.23 -27.57 -4.03
C ILE A 86 -34.90 -27.81 -3.28
N THR A 87 -34.36 -29.03 -3.28
CA THR A 87 -33.06 -29.34 -2.66
C THR A 87 -31.89 -28.66 -3.38
N ALA A 88 -31.93 -28.55 -4.71
CA ALA A 88 -30.93 -27.79 -5.48
C ALA A 88 -31.06 -26.27 -5.29
N GLY A 89 -32.29 -25.77 -5.06
CA GLY A 89 -32.57 -24.37 -4.71
C GLY A 89 -32.10 -24.03 -3.30
N LEU A 90 -32.30 -24.93 -2.33
CA LEU A 90 -31.90 -24.74 -0.94
C LEU A 90 -30.36 -24.82 -0.74
N LEU A 91 -29.65 -25.50 -1.63
CA LEU A 91 -28.17 -25.51 -1.65
C LEU A 91 -27.55 -24.24 -2.30
N CYS A 92 -28.37 -23.35 -2.90
CA CYS A 92 -27.91 -22.12 -3.56
C CYS A 92 -28.14 -20.82 -2.74
N VAL A 93 -28.61 -20.91 -1.49
CA VAL A 93 -28.91 -19.73 -0.64
C VAL A 93 -27.86 -19.51 0.47
N SER A 94 -26.65 -20.08 0.34
CA SER A 94 -25.52 -19.79 1.25
C SER A 94 -24.42 -18.93 0.64
N ILE A 95 -24.68 -18.24 -0.47
CA ILE A 95 -23.81 -17.15 -0.95
C ILE A 95 -24.62 -15.86 -0.97
N THR A 96 -25.25 -15.54 0.16
CA THR A 96 -25.66 -14.17 0.45
C THR A 96 -24.39 -13.37 0.77
N THR A 97 -23.98 -12.57 -0.22
CA THR A 97 -23.28 -11.31 -0.01
C THR A 97 -22.07 -11.36 0.94
N TYR A 98 -20.91 -11.75 0.41
CA TYR A 98 -19.71 -10.97 0.74
C TYR A 98 -19.80 -9.67 -0.09
N GLY A 99 -20.73 -8.78 0.29
CA GLY A 99 -20.39 -7.38 0.14
C GLY A 99 -19.14 -7.22 0.98
N GLN A 100 -18.02 -6.78 0.41
CA GLN A 100 -16.91 -6.36 1.25
C GLN A 100 -17.49 -5.29 2.17
N HIS A 101 -17.76 -5.66 3.42
CA HIS A 101 -18.10 -4.71 4.45
C HIS A 101 -16.78 -3.96 4.65
N THR A 102 -16.56 -2.91 3.85
CA THR A 102 -15.45 -2.00 4.06
C THR A 102 -15.73 -1.37 5.41
N THR A 103 -15.13 -1.93 6.45
CA THR A 103 -15.26 -1.44 7.81
C THR A 103 -14.60 -0.06 7.82
N MET A 104 -15.43 0.96 7.71
CA MET A 104 -15.00 2.34 7.79
C MET A 104 -14.63 2.60 9.24
N THR A 105 -13.38 2.97 9.46
CA THR A 105 -12.92 3.38 10.78
C THR A 105 -13.16 4.87 10.91
N THR A 106 -13.80 5.30 12.01
CA THR A 106 -14.18 6.70 12.24
C THR A 106 -13.61 7.24 13.57
N PRO A 107 -12.28 7.42 13.68
CA PRO A 107 -11.66 8.10 14.82
C PRO A 107 -12.01 9.60 14.86
N THR A 108 -12.00 10.15 16.07
CA THR A 108 -12.02 11.61 16.31
C THR A 108 -10.63 12.06 16.74
N VAL A 109 -10.12 13.12 16.11
CA VAL A 109 -8.75 13.62 16.30
C VAL A 109 -8.73 15.13 16.41
N LYS A 110 -7.73 15.69 17.11
CA LYS A 110 -7.59 17.15 17.23
C LYS A 110 -6.91 17.75 16.00
N ILE A 111 -7.51 18.78 15.40
CA ILE A 111 -6.97 19.55 14.28
C ILE A 111 -7.19 21.03 14.55
N SER A 112 -6.11 21.80 14.60
CA SER A 112 -6.15 23.22 14.95
C SER A 112 -6.77 24.07 13.84
N GLY A 113 -7.61 25.04 14.21
CA GLY A 113 -8.29 25.96 13.30
C GLY A 113 -9.30 26.81 14.07
N ASN A 114 -9.57 28.04 13.62
CA ASN A 114 -10.33 29.02 14.43
C ASN A 114 -11.56 29.63 13.73
N CYS A 115 -11.83 29.28 12.47
CA CYS A 115 -12.91 29.89 11.71
C CYS A 115 -13.52 28.91 10.70
N GLY A 116 -14.75 29.17 10.26
CA GLY A 116 -15.45 28.36 9.24
C GLY A 116 -14.73 28.28 7.88
N MET A 117 -13.77 29.17 7.60
CA MET A 117 -12.88 29.05 6.43
C MET A 117 -11.84 27.92 6.61
N CYS A 118 -11.35 27.74 7.84
CA CYS A 118 -10.49 26.62 8.19
C CYS A 118 -11.23 25.30 7.98
N LYS A 119 -12.50 25.22 8.43
CA LYS A 119 -13.37 24.05 8.19
C LYS A 119 -13.35 23.63 6.71
N LYS A 120 -13.67 24.56 5.81
CA LYS A 120 -13.71 24.27 4.36
C LYS A 120 -12.38 23.77 3.81
N THR A 121 -11.26 24.31 4.30
CA THR A 121 -9.93 23.97 3.79
C THR A 121 -9.45 22.63 4.34
N ILE A 122 -9.63 22.39 5.64
CA ILE A 122 -9.37 21.13 6.32
C ILE A 122 -10.19 20.01 5.68
N GLU A 123 -11.48 20.24 5.48
CA GLU A 123 -12.36 19.25 4.88
C GLU A 123 -12.00 18.96 3.43
N LYS A 124 -11.71 19.99 2.63
CA LYS A 124 -11.26 19.81 1.25
C LYS A 124 -9.95 19.03 1.16
N ALA A 125 -9.02 19.24 2.10
CA ALA A 125 -7.75 18.55 2.13
C ALA A 125 -7.87 17.08 2.54
N GLY A 126 -8.76 16.77 3.50
CA GLY A 126 -8.95 15.41 4.01
C GLY A 126 -9.96 14.56 3.22
N ASN A 127 -10.93 15.19 2.54
CA ASN A 127 -11.96 14.48 1.78
C ASN A 127 -11.42 13.88 0.48
N SER A 128 -11.77 12.63 0.21
CA SER A 128 -11.46 11.94 -1.05
C SER A 128 -12.52 10.89 -1.38
N ALA A 129 -12.29 10.08 -2.43
CA ALA A 129 -13.16 8.95 -2.73
C ALA A 129 -13.16 7.88 -1.62
N ASP A 130 -12.08 7.81 -0.81
CA ASP A 130 -11.87 6.76 0.19
C ASP A 130 -11.78 7.31 1.64
N SER A 131 -11.99 8.62 1.82
CA SER A 131 -11.98 9.30 3.13
C SER A 131 -12.98 10.45 3.21
N LYS A 132 -13.62 10.58 4.37
CA LYS A 132 -14.52 11.68 4.72
C LYS A 132 -14.08 12.29 6.05
N ILE A 133 -13.98 13.61 6.10
CA ILE A 133 -13.67 14.39 7.28
C ILE A 133 -14.80 15.38 7.53
N ASP A 134 -15.25 15.44 8.77
CA ASP A 134 -16.14 16.48 9.28
C ASP A 134 -15.44 17.16 10.46
N TRP A 135 -15.13 18.44 10.30
CA TRP A 135 -14.40 19.22 11.31
C TRP A 135 -15.35 20.15 12.05
N ASN A 136 -15.18 20.22 13.37
CA ASN A 136 -15.98 21.04 14.27
C ASN A 136 -15.13 22.19 14.85
N GLU A 137 -15.64 23.40 14.70
CA GLU A 137 -14.99 24.65 15.10
C GLU A 137 -14.99 24.85 16.63
N ASP A 138 -16.07 24.50 17.30
CA ASP A 138 -16.27 24.74 18.73
C ASP A 138 -15.25 24.01 19.59
N ASN A 139 -14.82 22.83 19.14
CA ASN A 139 -13.91 21.96 19.90
C ASN A 139 -12.61 21.61 19.15
N GLN A 140 -12.41 22.15 17.94
CA GLN A 140 -11.23 21.89 17.09
C GLN A 140 -10.96 20.38 16.86
N THR A 141 -12.02 19.59 16.72
CA THR A 141 -11.91 18.14 16.44
C THR A 141 -12.45 17.77 15.08
N ALA A 142 -11.85 16.76 14.46
CA ALA A 142 -12.29 16.16 13.21
C ALA A 142 -12.73 14.71 13.42
N SER A 143 -13.93 14.38 12.95
CA SER A 143 -14.36 12.99 12.77
C SER A 143 -13.93 12.53 11.38
N ILE A 144 -13.05 11.53 11.30
CA ILE A 144 -12.45 11.09 10.03
C ILE A 144 -12.86 9.66 9.74
N SER A 145 -13.76 9.46 8.78
CA SER A 145 -14.15 8.15 8.29
C SER A 145 -13.30 7.74 7.09
N PHE A 146 -12.67 6.57 7.09
CA PHE A 146 -11.84 6.13 5.97
C PHE A 146 -11.83 4.62 5.75
N ASN A 147 -11.56 4.23 4.49
CA ASN A 147 -11.40 2.83 4.12
C ASN A 147 -9.97 2.34 4.45
N ALA A 148 -9.84 1.54 5.50
CA ALA A 148 -8.55 1.03 5.99
C ALA A 148 -7.78 0.14 4.99
N GLU A 149 -8.44 -0.40 3.96
CA GLU A 149 -7.76 -1.18 2.91
C GLU A 149 -7.06 -0.29 1.87
N LYS A 150 -7.47 0.98 1.78
CA LYS A 150 -7.02 1.91 0.73
C LYS A 150 -6.29 3.13 1.25
N THR A 151 -6.62 3.56 2.46
CA THR A 151 -6.01 4.73 3.09
C THR A 151 -5.96 4.54 4.60
N SER A 152 -5.38 5.51 5.29
CA SER A 152 -5.20 5.47 6.74
C SER A 152 -5.47 6.83 7.36
N LEU A 153 -5.84 6.85 8.65
CA LEU A 153 -5.95 8.07 9.44
C LEU A 153 -4.69 8.95 9.29
N ASP A 154 -3.54 8.31 9.32
CA ASP A 154 -2.22 8.90 9.13
C ASP A 154 -2.08 9.65 7.80
N ALA A 155 -2.53 9.03 6.70
CA ALA A 155 -2.51 9.63 5.37
C ALA A 155 -3.47 10.83 5.25
N VAL A 156 -4.63 10.77 5.91
CA VAL A 156 -5.59 11.88 5.94
C VAL A 156 -5.03 13.05 6.76
N LEU A 157 -4.50 12.79 7.96
CA LEU A 157 -3.90 13.81 8.82
C LEU A 157 -2.70 14.51 8.17
N LYS A 158 -1.85 13.78 7.43
CA LYS A 158 -0.74 14.37 6.65
C LYS A 158 -1.24 15.33 5.58
N LYS A 159 -2.33 15.01 4.87
CA LYS A 159 -2.91 15.92 3.86
C LYS A 159 -3.43 17.21 4.51
N VAL A 160 -4.05 17.10 5.68
CA VAL A 160 -4.52 18.27 6.43
C VAL A 160 -3.36 19.14 6.91
N ALA A 161 -2.27 18.54 7.39
CA ALA A 161 -1.04 19.27 7.73
C ALA A 161 -0.38 19.94 6.51
N LEU A 162 -0.33 19.26 5.36
CA LEU A 162 0.16 19.86 4.11
C LEU A 162 -0.73 21.00 3.59
N ALA A 163 -1.96 21.12 4.05
CA ALA A 163 -2.85 22.23 3.75
C ALA A 163 -2.69 23.42 4.72
N GLY A 164 -1.75 23.34 5.68
CA GLY A 164 -1.47 24.41 6.65
C GLY A 164 -1.98 24.13 8.06
N TYR A 165 -2.68 23.01 8.31
CA TYR A 165 -3.36 22.77 9.58
C TYR A 165 -2.69 21.69 10.43
N ASP A 166 -2.11 22.12 11.55
CA ASP A 166 -1.54 21.27 12.58
C ASP A 166 -2.60 20.32 13.16
N ASN A 167 -2.17 19.12 13.49
CA ASN A 167 -2.99 18.13 14.16
C ASN A 167 -2.17 17.37 15.21
N GLU A 168 -2.83 16.48 15.95
CA GLU A 168 -2.22 15.69 17.02
C GLU A 168 -0.94 14.92 16.65
N LYS A 169 -0.67 14.67 15.36
CA LYS A 169 0.52 13.94 14.89
C LYS A 169 1.46 14.75 14.00
N TYR A 170 0.94 15.74 13.28
CA TYR A 170 1.69 16.43 12.24
C TYR A 170 1.57 17.94 12.38
N LEU A 171 2.72 18.59 12.38
CA LEU A 171 2.82 20.02 12.24
C LEU A 171 2.82 20.39 10.75
N ALA A 172 2.04 21.40 10.39
CA ALA A 172 2.01 21.93 9.05
C ALA A 172 3.33 22.66 8.72
N PRO A 173 3.80 22.61 7.47
CA PRO A 173 5.01 23.33 7.05
C PRO A 173 4.91 24.81 7.40
N ALA A 174 5.99 25.39 7.96
CA ALA A 174 6.00 26.78 8.41
C ALA A 174 5.60 27.77 7.30
N THR A 175 6.03 27.51 6.07
CA THR A 175 5.67 28.31 4.90
C THR A 175 4.18 28.22 4.57
N THR A 176 3.62 27.02 4.49
CA THR A 176 2.20 26.81 4.16
C THR A 176 1.27 27.36 5.23
N TYR A 177 1.68 27.30 6.50
CA TYR A 177 0.94 27.91 7.59
C TYR A 177 1.05 29.44 7.61
N ALA A 178 2.22 29.99 7.29
CA ALA A 178 2.39 31.44 7.12
C ALA A 178 1.52 31.99 5.97
N ASP A 179 1.28 31.18 4.94
CA ASP A 179 0.42 31.52 3.81
C ASP A 179 -1.09 31.39 4.13
N LEU A 180 -1.47 30.82 5.28
CA LEU A 180 -2.87 30.78 5.68
C LEU A 180 -3.41 32.17 5.95
N HIS A 181 -4.69 32.36 5.64
CA HIS A 181 -5.37 33.60 6.00
C HIS A 181 -5.29 33.85 7.51
N GLY A 182 -5.23 35.12 7.93
CA GLY A 182 -4.98 35.49 9.33
C GLY A 182 -5.93 34.83 10.33
N CYS A 183 -7.20 34.55 9.97
CA CYS A 183 -8.12 33.83 10.89
C CYS A 183 -7.76 32.36 11.11
N CYS A 184 -6.95 31.75 10.25
CA CYS A 184 -6.49 30.36 10.38
C CYS A 184 -5.07 30.24 10.93
N GLN A 185 -4.45 31.34 11.35
CA GLN A 185 -3.20 31.33 12.11
C GLN A 185 -3.54 31.28 13.62
N TYR A 186 -3.07 30.23 14.28
CA TYR A 186 -3.23 29.94 15.72
C TYR A 186 -1.89 29.64 16.38
N ASP A 187 -1.80 29.83 17.69
CA ASP A 187 -0.60 29.46 18.43
C ASP A 187 -0.31 27.95 18.33
N ARG A 188 0.87 27.62 17.81
CA ARG A 188 1.26 26.23 17.52
C ARG A 188 1.73 25.56 18.80
N THR A 189 1.02 24.51 19.21
CA THR A 189 1.35 23.74 20.42
C THR A 189 2.44 22.69 20.19
N LEU A 190 2.78 22.40 18.94
CA LEU A 190 3.92 21.56 18.54
C LEU A 190 5.04 22.47 17.99
N SER A 191 6.26 22.38 18.52
CA SER A 191 7.34 23.27 18.11
C SER A 191 8.07 22.76 16.86
N ALA A 192 8.14 23.60 15.81
CA ALA A 192 8.90 23.34 14.59
C ALA A 192 10.40 23.60 14.79
N PRO A 193 11.30 22.87 14.10
CA PRO A 193 12.68 23.34 13.92
C PRO A 193 12.67 24.68 13.16
N PRO A 194 13.40 25.70 13.62
CA PRO A 194 13.35 27.03 13.03
C PRO A 194 13.94 27.03 11.61
N ALA A 195 13.22 27.65 10.68
CA ALA A 195 13.79 28.14 9.43
C ALA A 195 14.55 29.43 9.74
N ASN A 196 15.80 29.58 9.29
CA ASN A 196 16.50 30.85 9.45
C ASN A 196 17.35 31.21 8.22
N PRO A 197 17.35 32.47 7.77
CA PRO A 197 18.45 33.09 7.05
C PRO A 197 19.49 33.67 8.05
N GLU A 198 20.73 33.22 7.89
CA GLU A 198 22.06 33.82 8.17
C GLU A 198 22.23 35.03 9.15
N ASN A 199 22.80 34.78 10.34
CA ASN A 199 24.02 35.39 10.95
C ASN A 199 24.08 35.24 12.50
N THR A 200 25.23 34.73 13.00
CA THR A 200 25.70 34.38 14.37
C THR A 200 25.89 35.61 15.31
N PRO A 201 26.14 35.54 16.65
CA PRO A 201 26.56 34.40 17.48
C PRO A 201 25.96 34.21 18.91
N GLU A 202 25.98 32.93 19.32
CA GLU A 202 26.29 32.37 20.65
C GLU A 202 25.65 32.91 21.95
N SER A 203 24.77 32.10 22.55
CA SER A 203 24.80 31.81 24.00
C SER A 203 24.06 30.51 24.35
N LYS A 204 24.85 29.44 24.57
CA LYS A 204 24.79 28.37 25.58
C LYS A 204 23.42 27.80 26.03
N GLU A 205 23.21 26.53 25.62
CA GLU A 205 22.77 25.31 26.35
C GLU A 205 21.64 25.40 27.42
N GLU A 206 20.67 24.48 27.49
CA GLU A 206 20.84 23.04 27.79
C GLU A 206 19.49 22.27 27.51
N SER A 207 19.46 21.28 26.61
CA SER A 207 19.53 19.81 26.79
C SER A 207 18.29 19.09 27.35
N SER A 208 17.73 18.18 26.54
CA SER A 208 17.30 16.81 26.92
C SER A 208 16.79 16.11 25.65
N GLY A 209 17.30 14.98 25.16
CA GLY A 209 18.44 14.18 25.54
C GLY A 209 18.61 13.05 24.50
N LEU A 210 19.84 12.89 23.99
CA LEU A 210 20.49 11.58 23.87
C LEU A 210 22.00 11.79 23.69
N THR A 211 22.64 12.23 24.76
CA THR A 211 24.08 12.00 24.96
C THR A 211 24.22 10.61 25.55
N SER A 212 24.60 9.65 24.71
CA SER A 212 25.48 8.59 25.16
C SER A 212 26.75 8.71 24.36
N VAL A 213 27.88 8.74 25.07
CA VAL A 213 29.22 8.73 24.50
C VAL A 213 29.41 7.35 23.86
N VAL A 214 28.89 7.17 22.65
CA VAL A 214 29.34 6.10 21.78
C VAL A 214 30.61 6.62 21.13
N LYS A 215 31.72 5.90 21.31
CA LYS A 215 32.97 6.19 20.59
C LYS A 215 32.63 6.33 19.11
N ALA A 216 32.74 7.55 18.58
CA ALA A 216 32.46 7.83 17.17
C ALA A 216 33.35 6.90 16.32
N GLY A 217 32.73 6.06 15.50
CA GLY A 217 33.48 5.18 14.61
C GLY A 217 34.33 6.00 13.64
N SER A 218 35.38 5.40 13.09
CA SER A 218 36.38 6.10 12.26
C SER A 218 35.80 6.76 11.00
N PHE A 219 34.57 6.40 10.61
CA PHE A 219 33.84 6.96 9.48
C PHE A 219 32.67 7.89 9.86
N GLN A 220 32.50 8.23 11.15
CA GLN A 220 31.33 9.00 11.62
C GLN A 220 31.15 10.31 10.86
N THR A 221 32.23 11.08 10.68
CA THR A 221 32.20 12.35 9.94
C THR A 221 31.79 12.19 8.48
N ILE A 222 32.14 11.06 7.85
CA ILE A 222 31.72 10.72 6.48
C ILE A 222 30.22 10.40 6.45
N TYR A 223 29.71 9.65 7.43
CA TYR A 223 28.28 9.37 7.53
C TYR A 223 27.46 10.62 7.81
N ASP A 224 27.88 11.45 8.74
CA ASP A 224 27.21 12.71 9.06
C ASP A 224 27.11 13.59 7.81
N GLN A 225 28.21 13.68 7.04
CA GLN A 225 28.21 14.43 5.79
C GLN A 225 27.34 13.80 4.70
N TYR A 226 27.28 12.47 4.59
CA TYR A 226 26.34 11.78 3.72
C TYR A 226 24.89 12.06 4.10
N PHE A 227 24.54 12.08 5.39
CA PHE A 227 23.19 12.38 5.83
C PHE A 227 22.80 13.83 5.56
N GLN A 228 23.72 14.79 5.72
CA GLN A 228 23.52 16.18 5.30
C GLN A 228 23.25 16.29 3.80
N LEU A 229 24.02 15.57 2.96
CA LEU A 229 23.79 15.51 1.52
C LEU A 229 22.40 14.95 1.18
N LYS A 230 22.00 13.84 1.83
CA LYS A 230 20.67 13.25 1.68
C LYS A 230 19.57 14.22 2.11
N ASP A 231 19.72 14.92 3.22
CA ASP A 231 18.73 15.87 3.72
C ASP A 231 18.60 17.09 2.80
N ALA A 232 19.69 17.55 2.20
CA ALA A 232 19.64 18.59 1.17
C ALA A 232 18.84 18.15 -0.07
N LEU A 233 18.97 16.88 -0.49
CA LEU A 233 18.16 16.31 -1.58
C LEU A 233 16.66 16.22 -1.22
N VAL A 234 16.36 15.87 0.04
CA VAL A 234 14.99 15.89 0.58
C VAL A 234 14.42 17.31 0.53
N ALA A 235 15.20 18.30 0.96
CA ALA A 235 14.86 19.73 0.91
C ALA A 235 14.80 20.29 -0.52
N SER A 236 15.27 19.54 -1.52
CA SER A 236 15.35 19.98 -2.92
C SER A 236 16.25 21.21 -3.13
N ASP A 237 17.26 21.37 -2.27
CA ASP A 237 18.20 22.49 -2.33
C ASP A 237 19.42 22.13 -3.20
N TYR A 238 19.32 22.47 -4.49
CA TYR A 238 20.36 22.21 -5.48
C TYR A 238 21.77 22.67 -5.07
N LYS A 239 21.89 23.86 -4.46
CA LYS A 239 23.20 24.46 -4.12
C LYS A 239 23.81 23.76 -2.91
N THR A 240 23.00 23.50 -1.89
CA THR A 240 23.43 22.78 -0.70
C THR A 240 23.79 21.34 -1.04
N VAL A 241 23.09 20.70 -1.98
CA VAL A 241 23.44 19.37 -2.50
C VAL A 241 24.84 19.35 -3.12
N SER A 242 25.15 20.29 -4.04
CA SER A 242 26.49 20.36 -4.64
C SER A 242 27.58 20.64 -3.59
N THR A 243 27.32 21.53 -2.64
CA THR A 243 28.26 21.87 -1.56
C THR A 243 28.51 20.68 -0.63
N ALA A 244 27.45 19.98 -0.22
CA ALA A 244 27.53 18.81 0.64
C ALA A 244 28.26 17.65 -0.05
N ALA A 245 28.07 17.48 -1.36
CA ALA A 245 28.78 16.47 -2.15
C ALA A 245 30.28 16.78 -2.29
N ALA A 246 30.64 18.04 -2.55
CA ALA A 246 32.04 18.49 -2.57
C ALA A 246 32.74 18.23 -1.21
N LYS A 247 32.05 18.56 -0.11
CA LYS A 247 32.55 18.31 1.24
C LYS A 247 32.68 16.82 1.55
N LEU A 248 31.75 15.98 1.10
CA LEU A 248 31.84 14.53 1.23
C LEU A 248 33.10 13.99 0.51
N SER A 249 33.35 14.41 -0.72
CA SER A 249 34.57 14.06 -1.46
C SER A 249 35.83 14.50 -0.70
N SER A 250 35.84 15.71 -0.15
CA SER A 250 36.98 16.22 0.62
C SER A 250 37.28 15.38 1.85
N LEU A 251 36.25 15.01 2.63
CA LEU A 251 36.42 14.17 3.83
C LEU A 251 36.99 12.79 3.49
N LEU A 252 36.51 12.18 2.40
CA LEU A 252 37.00 10.88 1.95
C LEU A 252 38.48 10.91 1.56
N THR A 253 38.93 11.99 0.92
CA THR A 253 40.34 12.17 0.54
C THR A 253 41.26 12.55 1.69
N ALA A 254 40.71 13.16 2.75
CA ALA A 254 41.47 13.60 3.91
C ALA A 254 41.67 12.48 4.95
N LEU A 255 40.83 11.44 4.94
CA LEU A 255 40.92 10.33 5.88
C LEU A 255 42.21 9.53 5.63
N LYS A 256 43.06 9.44 6.65
CA LYS A 256 44.34 8.74 6.54
C LYS A 256 44.19 7.29 6.99
N SER A 257 44.77 6.36 6.22
CA SER A 257 44.61 4.92 6.49
C SER A 257 45.20 4.45 7.82
N ASN A 258 46.19 5.17 8.37
CA ASN A 258 46.83 4.85 9.66
C ASN A 258 45.88 5.09 10.86
N ASP A 259 44.80 5.84 10.67
CA ASP A 259 43.79 6.10 11.71
C ASP A 259 42.71 5.00 11.75
N LEU A 260 42.80 4.01 10.85
CA LEU A 260 41.84 2.93 10.66
C LEU A 260 42.41 1.58 11.12
N THR A 261 41.57 0.74 11.72
CA THR A 261 41.88 -0.68 11.94
C THR A 261 42.05 -1.42 10.61
N ALA A 262 42.70 -2.59 10.62
CA ALA A 262 42.90 -3.38 9.39
C ALA A 262 41.59 -3.70 8.64
N ALA A 263 40.51 -3.98 9.38
CA ALA A 263 39.19 -4.23 8.81
C ALA A 263 38.59 -2.97 8.16
N GLU A 264 38.72 -1.83 8.82
CA GLU A 264 38.25 -0.53 8.30
C GLU A 264 39.08 -0.08 7.09
N GLN A 265 40.40 -0.34 7.08
CA GLN A 265 41.25 -0.06 5.92
C GLN A 265 40.80 -0.85 4.69
N GLN A 266 40.39 -2.11 4.85
CA GLN A 266 39.89 -2.91 3.74
C GLN A 266 38.58 -2.34 3.18
N ALA A 267 37.64 -1.96 4.06
CA ALA A 267 36.40 -1.29 3.66
C ALA A 267 36.68 0.04 2.94
N TRP A 268 37.55 0.87 3.53
CA TRP A 268 37.90 2.17 2.96
C TRP A 268 38.56 2.02 1.57
N LYS A 269 39.54 1.11 1.41
CA LYS A 269 40.18 0.84 0.12
C LYS A 269 39.18 0.40 -0.95
N ALA A 270 38.15 -0.34 -0.57
CA ALA A 270 37.16 -0.87 -1.51
C ALA A 270 36.14 0.19 -1.98
N GLN A 271 35.75 1.14 -1.11
CA GLN A 271 34.67 2.08 -1.42
C GLN A 271 35.10 3.55 -1.61
N ALA A 272 36.19 4.02 -0.98
CA ALA A 272 36.46 5.46 -0.88
C ALA A 272 36.64 6.15 -2.24
N ASN A 273 37.35 5.52 -3.18
CA ASN A 273 37.52 6.09 -4.52
C ASN A 273 36.18 6.16 -5.27
N ALA A 274 35.36 5.10 -5.21
CA ALA A 274 34.06 5.08 -5.86
C ALA A 274 33.12 6.15 -5.29
N ILE A 275 33.01 6.26 -3.95
CA ILE A 275 32.20 7.31 -3.31
C ILE A 275 32.71 8.70 -3.74
N THR A 276 34.03 8.91 -3.75
CA THR A 276 34.63 10.19 -4.14
C THR A 276 34.28 10.58 -5.57
N GLN A 277 34.39 9.65 -6.53
CA GLN A 277 34.04 9.91 -7.94
C GLN A 277 32.55 10.17 -8.12
N HIS A 278 31.68 9.39 -7.48
CA HIS A 278 30.24 9.59 -7.57
C HIS A 278 29.78 10.90 -6.92
N ALA A 279 30.41 11.29 -5.80
CA ALA A 279 30.12 12.57 -5.16
C ALA A 279 30.57 13.77 -6.02
N LYS A 280 31.69 13.67 -6.73
CA LYS A 280 32.09 14.68 -7.74
C LYS A 280 31.10 14.77 -8.90
N ALA A 281 30.68 13.64 -9.45
CA ALA A 281 29.68 13.61 -10.51
C ALA A 281 28.33 14.22 -10.06
N LEU A 282 27.95 14.01 -8.80
CA LEU A 282 26.77 14.61 -8.20
C LEU A 282 26.95 16.13 -8.04
N GLN A 283 28.11 16.59 -7.55
CA GLN A 283 28.43 18.02 -7.44
C GLN A 283 28.33 18.74 -8.79
N GLU A 284 28.86 18.13 -9.85
CA GLU A 284 28.93 18.68 -11.22
C GLU A 284 27.62 18.56 -12.00
N ALA A 285 26.59 17.92 -11.41
CA ALA A 285 25.30 17.76 -12.07
C ALA A 285 24.63 19.12 -12.31
N LYS A 286 24.11 19.31 -13.53
CA LYS A 286 23.58 20.60 -14.00
C LYS A 286 22.25 21.02 -13.37
N ASP A 287 21.53 20.08 -12.75
CA ASP A 287 20.21 20.32 -12.16
C ASP A 287 19.90 19.27 -11.08
N LEU A 288 18.86 19.55 -10.28
CA LEU A 288 18.44 18.69 -9.16
C LEU A 288 18.00 17.29 -9.62
N ALA A 289 17.40 17.17 -10.81
CA ALA A 289 16.98 15.86 -11.32
C ALA A 289 18.20 14.98 -11.60
N LYS A 290 19.25 15.55 -12.21
CA LYS A 290 20.53 14.87 -12.43
C LYS A 290 21.27 14.60 -11.12
N GLN A 291 21.21 15.50 -10.14
CA GLN A 291 21.76 15.25 -8.79
C GLN A 291 21.11 14.02 -8.14
N ARG A 292 19.78 13.90 -8.22
CA ARG A 292 19.03 12.74 -7.69
C ARG A 292 19.40 11.44 -8.39
N VAL A 293 19.64 11.47 -9.71
CA VAL A 293 20.12 10.30 -10.46
C VAL A 293 21.55 9.93 -10.03
N ALA A 294 22.45 10.91 -9.92
CA ALA A 294 23.83 10.68 -9.49
C ALA A 294 23.93 10.19 -8.03
N PHE A 295 23.00 10.62 -7.17
CA PHE A 295 22.95 10.20 -5.76
C PHE A 295 22.76 8.69 -5.57
N VAL A 296 22.15 7.99 -6.53
CA VAL A 296 21.99 6.52 -6.47
C VAL A 296 23.33 5.83 -6.25
N SER A 297 24.36 6.19 -7.03
CA SER A 297 25.68 5.57 -6.93
C SER A 297 26.40 5.95 -5.63
N VAL A 298 26.30 7.20 -5.18
CA VAL A 298 26.84 7.62 -3.86
C VAL A 298 26.23 6.78 -2.75
N SER A 299 24.91 6.63 -2.77
CA SER A 299 24.14 5.91 -1.77
C SER A 299 24.48 4.42 -1.71
N GLU A 300 24.64 3.77 -2.86
CA GLU A 300 25.01 2.36 -2.94
C GLU A 300 26.41 2.09 -2.39
N GLU A 301 27.38 2.94 -2.70
CA GLU A 301 28.75 2.79 -2.21
C GLU A 301 28.87 3.10 -0.71
N VAL A 302 28.15 4.10 -0.20
CA VAL A 302 28.09 4.39 1.23
C VAL A 302 27.41 3.25 2.00
N TYR A 303 26.40 2.61 1.42
CA TYR A 303 25.79 1.40 1.98
C TYR A 303 26.80 0.25 2.11
N LYS A 304 27.62 0.00 1.08
CA LYS A 304 28.68 -1.03 1.14
C LYS A 304 29.69 -0.71 2.24
N LEU A 305 30.11 0.54 2.34
CA LEU A 305 31.01 1.00 3.41
C LEU A 305 30.36 0.74 4.78
N ALA A 306 29.13 1.21 5.00
CA ALA A 306 28.39 1.02 6.25
C ALA A 306 28.26 -0.46 6.65
N LYS A 307 27.99 -1.36 5.71
CA LYS A 307 27.94 -2.80 6.02
C LYS A 307 29.27 -3.37 6.50
N SER A 308 30.39 -2.89 5.97
CA SER A 308 31.72 -3.40 6.33
C SER A 308 32.26 -2.78 7.61
N SER A 309 32.05 -1.48 7.83
CA SER A 309 32.62 -0.76 8.97
C SER A 309 31.69 -0.59 10.17
N LYS A 310 30.40 -0.95 10.05
CA LYS A 310 29.41 -0.97 11.14
C LYS A 310 29.27 0.37 11.90
N PRO A 311 28.31 1.23 11.50
CA PRO A 311 28.09 2.51 12.14
C PRO A 311 27.79 2.36 13.64
N ALA A 312 28.21 3.35 14.43
CA ALA A 312 28.02 3.35 15.88
C ALA A 312 26.53 3.39 16.30
N LEU A 313 25.68 3.96 15.44
CA LEU A 313 24.23 4.07 15.64
C LEU A 313 23.49 3.23 14.59
N PRO A 314 22.27 2.76 14.89
CA PRO A 314 21.44 2.08 13.91
C PRO A 314 21.19 2.96 12.67
N VAL A 315 21.43 2.40 11.49
CA VAL A 315 21.17 3.05 10.20
C VAL A 315 20.15 2.24 9.41
N TYR A 316 19.08 2.88 8.98
CA TYR A 316 18.02 2.26 8.18
C TYR A 316 18.34 2.37 6.69
N GLN A 317 18.40 1.24 5.99
CA GLN A 317 18.36 1.27 4.53
C GLN A 317 16.90 1.34 4.09
N GLN A 318 16.56 2.41 3.36
CA GLN A 318 15.25 2.68 2.80
C GLN A 318 15.29 2.56 1.28
N LYS A 319 14.14 2.31 0.66
CA LYS A 319 13.99 2.08 -0.78
C LYS A 319 12.81 2.84 -1.36
N CYS A 320 13.00 3.42 -2.54
CA CYS A 320 11.93 3.94 -3.38
C CYS A 320 11.83 3.02 -4.60
N PRO A 321 10.73 2.25 -4.79
CA PRO A 321 10.61 1.31 -5.91
C PRO A 321 10.35 2.01 -7.25
N MET A 322 9.86 3.25 -7.25
CA MET A 322 9.44 3.96 -8.47
C MET A 322 10.50 4.86 -9.09
N PHE A 323 11.64 5.08 -8.42
CA PHE A 323 12.66 5.97 -8.95
C PHE A 323 13.26 5.44 -10.26
N ASN A 324 13.71 6.36 -11.12
CA ASN A 324 14.41 6.06 -12.39
C ASN A 324 13.63 5.08 -13.30
N GLY A 325 12.36 5.37 -13.54
CA GLY A 325 11.50 4.55 -14.41
C GLY A 325 11.16 3.18 -13.81
N GLY A 326 11.04 3.08 -12.49
CA GLY A 326 10.70 1.82 -11.80
C GLY A 326 11.87 0.88 -11.55
N LYS A 327 13.10 1.28 -11.87
CA LYS A 327 14.32 0.54 -11.45
C LYS A 327 14.50 0.58 -9.93
N GLY A 328 13.98 1.64 -9.31
CA GLY A 328 14.09 1.92 -7.90
C GLY A 328 15.48 2.38 -7.49
N ALA A 329 15.60 2.85 -6.25
CA ALA A 329 16.87 3.23 -5.65
C ALA A 329 16.78 3.13 -4.12
N THR A 330 17.94 3.02 -3.47
CA THR A 330 18.04 2.89 -2.00
C THR A 330 18.80 4.05 -1.38
N TRP A 331 18.60 4.29 -0.09
CA TRP A 331 19.36 5.26 0.70
C TRP A 331 19.46 4.86 2.16
N LEU A 332 20.44 5.43 2.86
CA LEU A 332 20.59 5.25 4.29
C LEU A 332 19.93 6.40 5.05
N SER A 333 19.33 6.12 6.20
CA SER A 333 18.68 7.11 7.06
C SER A 333 18.97 6.81 8.52
N LEU A 334 19.16 7.85 9.33
CA LEU A 334 19.17 7.74 10.80
C LEU A 334 17.75 7.62 11.38
N ASN A 335 16.74 7.96 10.59
CA ASN A 335 15.34 7.96 11.01
C ASN A 335 14.60 6.78 10.40
N LYS A 336 13.74 6.14 11.21
CA LYS A 336 12.85 5.08 10.76
C LYS A 336 11.80 5.59 9.77
N ASP A 337 11.36 6.83 9.96
CA ASP A 337 10.45 7.51 9.05
C ASP A 337 11.10 7.77 7.69
N VAL A 338 10.35 7.52 6.63
CA VAL A 338 10.80 7.69 5.25
C VAL A 338 10.78 9.17 4.89
N LYS A 339 11.95 9.72 4.54
CA LYS A 339 12.11 11.01 3.87
C LYS A 339 12.86 10.79 2.57
N ASN A 340 12.12 10.75 1.46
CA ASN A 340 12.59 10.31 0.15
C ASN A 340 13.46 11.38 -0.54
N PRO A 341 14.78 11.18 -0.67
CA PRO A 341 15.69 12.14 -1.31
C PRO A 341 15.49 12.24 -2.83
N TYR A 342 14.86 11.24 -3.44
CA TYR A 342 14.70 11.15 -4.89
C TYR A 342 13.51 11.94 -5.43
N TYR A 343 12.52 12.23 -4.59
CA TYR A 343 11.34 13.00 -4.95
C TYR A 343 11.13 14.23 -4.06
N GLY A 344 11.86 14.35 -2.95
CA GLY A 344 11.72 15.48 -2.02
C GLY A 344 10.27 15.65 -1.57
N ALA A 345 9.80 16.90 -1.52
CA ALA A 345 8.42 17.21 -1.14
C ALA A 345 7.34 16.51 -2.01
N GLN A 346 7.64 16.16 -3.27
CA GLN A 346 6.65 15.55 -4.16
C GLN A 346 6.18 14.17 -3.71
N MET A 347 7.08 13.40 -3.08
CA MET A 347 6.78 12.07 -2.55
C MET A 347 7.56 11.80 -1.27
N LEU A 348 7.51 12.75 -0.33
CA LEU A 348 8.40 12.77 0.85
C LEU A 348 8.36 11.46 1.65
N THR A 349 7.17 10.89 1.85
CA THR A 349 7.00 9.65 2.62
C THR A 349 6.92 8.40 1.76
N CYS A 350 7.18 8.50 0.45
CA CYS A 350 7.12 7.36 -0.46
C CYS A 350 8.39 6.52 -0.35
N GLY A 351 8.23 5.27 0.05
CA GLY A 351 9.31 4.31 0.19
C GLY A 351 9.07 3.38 1.37
N SER A 352 10.02 2.51 1.63
CA SER A 352 9.98 1.59 2.76
C SER A 352 11.37 1.32 3.30
N THR A 353 11.46 1.07 4.60
CA THR A 353 12.66 0.53 5.23
C THR A 353 12.79 -0.94 4.85
N ILE A 354 13.94 -1.34 4.30
CA ILE A 354 14.22 -2.71 3.88
C ILE A 354 15.13 -3.47 4.84
N GLN A 355 15.99 -2.78 5.58
CA GLN A 355 16.79 -3.37 6.66
C GLN A 355 17.40 -2.30 7.57
N THR A 356 17.93 -2.74 8.71
CA THR A 356 18.71 -1.94 9.65
C THR A 356 20.15 -2.45 9.68
N ILE A 357 21.12 -1.54 9.69
CA ILE A 357 22.57 -1.79 9.75
C ILE A 357 23.04 -1.33 11.13
N GLN A 358 23.79 -2.18 11.83
CA GLN A 358 24.44 -1.90 13.10
C GLN A 358 25.68 -2.78 13.28
#